data_AF-A0A6J6YTX0-F1
#
_entry.id   AF-A0A6J6YTX0-F1
#
_cell.length_a   1.000
_cell.length_b   1.000
_cell.length_c   1.000
_cell.angle_alpha   90.00
_cell.angle_beta   90.00
_cell.angle_gamma   90.00
#
_symmetry.space_group_name_H-M   'P 1'
#
loop_
_entity.id
_entity.type
_entity.pdbx_description
1 polymer ?
#
loop_
_entity_poly.entity_id
_entity_poly.type
_entity_poly.pdbx_seq_one_letter_code
_entity_poly.pdbx_strand_id
1 'polypeptide(L)'
;MSLRSTLLTIGGVSLAVVVLLASVIFGLRLISAGGGPDANVKVPPIASLTLAEAIPIVEQLGLRIKVVERVRSESLPVDTILSQSPEATTLVPTDSVIEVRVVAGSGLAVVPDLLGTTEEEATKRLRSANLRLGQVISAWSAEAPSGSIIQQNPRAGLQVANGSSVDLVISLGPEPSPSASSSSPGAADTAVPILRCLPVSEATQVLAAVGLILDPTSSSLNPTEIVDLIAPAAGVLVPSGSSVQIVSTSPFGTPLAGCP
;
A
#
# COMPACT_ATOMS: atom_id res chain seq x y z
N MET A 1 -32.99 -44.00 -47.77
CA MET A 1 -32.30 -43.89 -46.45
C MET A 1 -31.77 -42.46 -46.32
N SER A 2 -32.65 -41.47 -46.14
CA SER A 2 -33.09 -40.88 -44.86
C SER A 2 -32.06 -39.95 -44.18
N LEU A 3 -31.58 -38.92 -44.90
CA LEU A 3 -30.85 -37.78 -44.31
C LEU A 3 -31.78 -36.70 -43.72
N ARG A 4 -33.10 -36.84 -43.85
CA ARG A 4 -34.08 -35.86 -43.32
C ARG A 4 -34.47 -36.09 -41.86
N SER A 5 -34.05 -37.18 -41.22
CA SER A 5 -34.43 -37.54 -39.84
C SER A 5 -33.36 -37.26 -38.78
N THR A 6 -32.14 -36.90 -39.14
CA THR A 6 -31.02 -36.66 -38.19
C THR A 6 -30.85 -35.20 -37.77
N LEU A 7 -31.37 -34.23 -38.55
CA LEU A 7 -31.26 -32.81 -38.18
C LEU A 7 -32.34 -32.34 -37.18
N LEU A 8 -33.46 -33.06 -37.04
CA LEU A 8 -34.54 -32.66 -36.13
C LEU A 8 -34.31 -33.06 -34.66
N THR A 9 -33.49 -34.07 -34.40
CA THR A 9 -33.22 -34.54 -33.04
C THR A 9 -32.15 -33.72 -32.32
N ILE A 10 -31.17 -33.17 -33.05
CA ILE A 10 -30.09 -32.38 -32.44
C ILE A 10 -30.60 -30.99 -32.01
N GLY A 11 -31.46 -30.33 -32.81
CA GLY A 11 -32.07 -29.04 -32.45
C GLY A 11 -33.10 -29.13 -31.32
N GLY A 12 -33.92 -30.19 -31.28
CA GLY A 12 -34.93 -30.39 -30.24
C GLY A 12 -34.34 -30.81 -28.89
N VAL A 13 -33.27 -31.62 -28.89
CA VAL A 13 -32.59 -32.04 -27.66
C VAL A 13 -31.78 -30.89 -27.05
N SER A 14 -31.12 -30.05 -27.85
CA SER A 14 -30.41 -28.87 -27.32
C SER A 14 -31.35 -27.83 -26.71
N LEU A 15 -32.51 -27.56 -27.33
CA LEU A 15 -33.47 -26.60 -26.77
C LEU A 15 -34.18 -27.16 -25.52
N ALA A 16 -34.52 -28.45 -25.50
CA ALA A 16 -35.13 -29.08 -24.32
C ALA A 16 -34.17 -29.16 -23.12
N VAL A 17 -32.87 -29.40 -23.36
CA VAL A 17 -31.85 -29.40 -22.29
C VAL A 17 -31.64 -27.99 -21.72
N VAL A 18 -31.64 -26.95 -22.55
CA VAL A 18 -31.52 -25.55 -22.08
C VAL A 18 -32.77 -25.09 -21.33
N VAL A 19 -33.97 -25.50 -21.75
CA VAL A 19 -35.23 -25.18 -21.04
C VAL A 19 -35.38 -25.99 -19.75
N LEU A 20 -34.92 -27.24 -19.70
CA LEU A 20 -34.85 -28.03 -18.46
C LEU A 20 -33.81 -27.47 -17.48
N LEU A 21 -32.64 -27.03 -17.95
CA LEU A 21 -31.67 -26.34 -17.12
C LEU A 21 -32.23 -25.00 -16.60
N ALA A 22 -32.89 -24.20 -17.45
CA ALA A 22 -33.50 -22.92 -17.04
C ALA A 22 -34.67 -23.07 -16.05
N SER A 23 -35.50 -24.11 -16.19
CA SER A 23 -36.62 -24.39 -15.27
C SER A 23 -36.15 -24.97 -13.93
N VAL A 24 -35.03 -25.71 -13.90
CA VAL A 24 -34.35 -26.08 -12.65
C VAL A 24 -33.73 -24.84 -11.98
N ILE A 25 -33.13 -23.92 -12.74
CA ILE A 25 -32.55 -22.66 -12.23
C ILE A 25 -33.64 -21.72 -11.67
N PHE A 26 -34.81 -21.63 -12.32
CA PHE A 26 -35.93 -20.79 -11.86
C PHE A 26 -36.71 -21.43 -10.70
N GLY A 27 -36.85 -22.76 -10.69
CA GLY A 27 -37.45 -23.49 -9.57
C GLY A 27 -36.64 -23.40 -8.27
N LEU A 28 -35.31 -23.31 -8.37
CA LEU A 28 -34.44 -23.11 -7.20
C LEU A 28 -34.48 -21.69 -6.61
N ARG A 29 -35.10 -20.71 -7.29
CA ARG A 29 -35.20 -19.33 -6.78
C ARG A 29 -36.41 -19.05 -5.88
N LEU A 30 -37.29 -20.04 -5.64
CA LEU A 30 -38.48 -19.85 -4.79
C LEU A 30 -38.52 -20.67 -3.49
N ILE A 31 -37.45 -21.41 -3.13
CA ILE A 31 -37.44 -22.23 -1.89
C ILE A 31 -36.39 -21.77 -0.86
N SER A 32 -35.61 -20.72 -1.13
CA SER A 32 -34.57 -20.30 -0.17
C SER A 32 -35.04 -19.19 0.78
N ALA A 33 -36.06 -19.49 1.58
CA ALA A 33 -36.39 -18.76 2.80
C ALA A 33 -36.38 -19.76 3.98
N GLY A 34 -35.19 -20.01 4.54
CA GLY A 34 -35.00 -20.77 5.77
C GLY A 34 -33.98 -21.91 5.65
N GLY A 35 -32.73 -21.66 6.04
CA GLY A 35 -31.72 -22.71 6.23
C GLY A 35 -30.73 -22.28 7.32
N GLY A 36 -30.75 -22.99 8.45
CA GLY A 36 -29.84 -22.76 9.59
C GLY A 36 -28.39 -23.18 9.30
N PRO A 37 -27.51 -23.16 10.32
CA PRO A 37 -26.07 -23.43 10.18
C PRO A 37 -25.70 -24.86 9.72
N ASP A 38 -26.68 -25.76 9.62
CA ASP A 38 -26.52 -27.16 9.17
C ASP A 38 -27.03 -27.38 7.73
N ALA A 39 -27.01 -26.34 6.90
CA ALA A 39 -27.37 -26.48 5.48
C ALA A 39 -26.28 -27.27 4.74
N ASN A 40 -26.50 -28.57 4.56
CA ASN A 40 -25.66 -29.41 3.72
C ASN A 40 -26.00 -29.22 2.25
N VAL A 41 -24.98 -28.98 1.43
CA VAL A 41 -25.07 -28.83 -0.01
C VAL A 41 -24.42 -30.03 -0.69
N LYS A 42 -25.03 -30.49 -1.78
CA LYS A 42 -24.52 -31.62 -2.57
C LYS A 42 -23.39 -31.14 -3.48
N VAL A 43 -22.24 -31.81 -3.39
CA VAL A 43 -21.07 -31.50 -4.22
C VAL A 43 -21.38 -31.82 -5.70
N PRO A 44 -21.21 -30.85 -6.61
CA PRO A 44 -21.44 -31.08 -8.03
C PRO A 44 -20.32 -31.94 -8.65
N PRO A 45 -20.61 -32.70 -9.73
CA PRO A 45 -19.59 -33.33 -10.54
C PRO A 45 -18.88 -32.27 -11.39
N ILE A 46 -17.69 -31.85 -10.95
CA ILE A 46 -16.82 -30.91 -11.65
C ILE A 46 -15.60 -31.58 -12.26
N ALA A 47 -15.39 -32.89 -12.01
CA ALA A 47 -14.39 -33.69 -12.70
C ALA A 47 -14.65 -33.66 -14.21
N SER A 48 -13.58 -33.49 -14.99
CA SER A 48 -13.58 -33.29 -16.46
C SER A 48 -14.05 -31.92 -16.96
N LEU A 49 -14.49 -31.01 -16.09
CA LEU A 49 -14.75 -29.61 -16.46
C LEU A 49 -13.47 -28.78 -16.39
N THR A 50 -13.45 -27.64 -17.08
CA THR A 50 -12.40 -26.64 -16.89
C THR A 50 -12.63 -25.84 -15.61
N LEU A 51 -11.58 -25.29 -15.01
CA LEU A 51 -11.70 -24.38 -13.86
C LEU A 51 -12.68 -23.23 -14.14
N ALA A 52 -12.66 -22.66 -15.35
CA ALA A 52 -13.54 -21.57 -15.75
C ALA A 52 -15.03 -21.94 -15.73
N GLU A 53 -15.36 -23.18 -16.09
CA GLU A 53 -16.73 -23.70 -16.06
C GLU A 53 -17.14 -24.14 -14.65
N ALA A 54 -16.21 -24.71 -13.89
CA ALA A 54 -16.47 -25.24 -12.55
C ALA A 54 -16.69 -24.15 -11.50
N ILE A 55 -15.94 -23.03 -11.56
CA ILE A 55 -16.04 -21.92 -10.60
C ILE A 55 -17.48 -21.42 -10.43
N PRO A 56 -18.19 -20.97 -11.48
CA PRO A 56 -19.54 -20.42 -11.33
C PRO A 56 -20.55 -21.45 -10.81
N ILE A 57 -20.37 -22.74 -11.13
CA ILE A 57 -21.23 -23.83 -10.66
C ILE A 57 -21.07 -24.03 -9.15
N VAL A 58 -19.82 -24.01 -8.67
CA VAL A 58 -19.48 -24.26 -7.26
C VAL A 58 -19.82 -23.02 -6.41
N GLU A 59 -19.54 -21.82 -6.91
CA GLU A 59 -19.90 -20.56 -6.23
C GLU A 59 -21.41 -20.37 -6.10
N GLN A 60 -22.20 -20.77 -7.11
CA GLN A 60 -23.66 -20.74 -7.04
C GLN A 60 -24.21 -21.61 -5.89
N LEU A 61 -23.48 -22.65 -5.49
CA LEU A 61 -23.83 -23.56 -4.40
C LEU A 61 -23.26 -23.11 -3.05
N GLY A 62 -22.60 -21.95 -2.98
CA GLY A 62 -21.96 -21.45 -1.76
C GLY A 62 -20.75 -22.29 -1.36
N LEU A 63 -20.07 -22.91 -2.31
CA LEU A 63 -18.87 -23.71 -2.11
C LEU A 63 -17.66 -22.96 -2.70
N ARG A 64 -16.44 -23.36 -2.32
CA ARG A 64 -15.20 -22.77 -2.85
C ARG A 64 -14.31 -23.83 -3.49
N ILE A 65 -13.53 -23.49 -4.51
CA ILE A 65 -12.54 -24.38 -5.11
C ILE A 65 -11.14 -23.99 -4.66
N LYS A 66 -10.32 -24.97 -4.30
CA LYS A 66 -8.88 -24.80 -4.05
C LYS A 66 -8.10 -25.79 -4.90
N VAL A 67 -7.19 -25.28 -5.74
CA VAL A 67 -6.28 -26.14 -6.50
C VAL A 67 -5.17 -26.61 -5.58
N VAL A 68 -5.11 -27.92 -5.31
CA VAL A 68 -4.08 -28.51 -4.45
C VAL A 68 -2.89 -29.02 -5.23
N GLU A 69 -3.11 -29.43 -6.47
CA GLU A 69 -2.06 -30.05 -7.29
C GLU A 69 -2.33 -29.81 -8.79
N ARG A 70 -1.25 -29.68 -9.55
CA ARG A 70 -1.27 -29.61 -11.02
C ARG A 70 -0.51 -30.79 -11.57
N VAL A 71 -1.20 -31.73 -12.20
CA VAL A 71 -0.64 -33.00 -12.68
C VAL A 71 -0.47 -32.94 -14.20
N ARG A 72 0.71 -33.30 -14.70
CA ARG A 72 0.97 -33.35 -16.14
C ARG A 72 0.13 -34.44 -16.79
N SER A 73 -0.66 -34.07 -17.80
CA SER A 73 -1.42 -35.00 -18.64
C SER A 73 -1.29 -34.59 -20.10
N GLU A 74 -1.05 -35.55 -20.98
CA GLU A 74 -0.95 -35.33 -22.43
C GLU A 74 -2.28 -35.58 -23.17
N SER A 75 -3.27 -36.15 -22.46
CA SER A 75 -4.55 -36.59 -23.03
C SER A 75 -5.65 -35.53 -22.90
N LEU A 76 -5.55 -34.65 -21.91
CA LEU A 76 -6.60 -33.70 -21.54
C LEU A 76 -6.12 -32.25 -21.70
N PRO A 77 -7.02 -31.30 -22.00
CA PRO A 77 -6.67 -29.89 -22.10
C PRO A 77 -6.20 -29.30 -20.77
N VAL A 78 -5.42 -28.21 -20.84
CA VAL A 78 -4.94 -27.45 -19.66
C VAL A 78 -6.10 -26.98 -18.76
N ASP A 79 -5.86 -26.94 -17.45
CA ASP A 79 -6.81 -26.49 -16.42
C ASP A 79 -8.12 -27.30 -16.36
N THR A 80 -8.13 -28.49 -16.98
CA THR A 80 -9.18 -29.50 -16.78
C THR A 80 -9.04 -30.15 -15.42
N ILE A 81 -10.13 -30.28 -14.66
CA ILE A 81 -10.14 -30.95 -13.36
C ILE A 81 -10.02 -32.47 -13.57
N LEU A 82 -8.92 -33.05 -13.09
CA LEU A 82 -8.67 -34.49 -13.12
C LEU A 82 -9.41 -35.21 -12.01
N SER A 83 -9.47 -34.59 -10.84
CA SER A 83 -10.15 -35.15 -9.68
C SER A 83 -10.53 -34.05 -8.71
N GLN A 84 -11.61 -34.28 -7.99
CA GLN A 84 -12.11 -33.44 -6.91
C GLN A 84 -12.15 -34.23 -5.60
N SER A 85 -11.96 -33.53 -4.49
CA SER A 85 -12.17 -34.02 -3.14
C SER A 85 -12.85 -32.91 -2.34
N PRO A 86 -14.02 -33.14 -1.74
CA PRO A 86 -14.81 -34.38 -1.71
C PRO A 86 -15.40 -34.81 -3.07
N GLU A 87 -15.77 -36.09 -3.18
CA GLU A 87 -16.31 -36.67 -4.42
C GLU A 87 -17.65 -36.04 -4.82
N ALA A 88 -17.99 -36.18 -6.10
CA ALA A 88 -19.28 -35.75 -6.60
C ALA A 88 -20.39 -36.43 -5.80
N THR A 89 -21.50 -35.72 -5.59
CA THR A 89 -22.68 -36.18 -4.84
C THR A 89 -22.55 -36.31 -3.33
N THR A 90 -21.36 -36.10 -2.75
CA THR A 90 -21.17 -36.02 -1.30
C THR A 90 -21.89 -34.80 -0.72
N LEU A 91 -22.41 -34.92 0.51
CA LEU A 91 -23.01 -33.80 1.24
C LEU A 91 -21.95 -33.11 2.08
N VAL A 92 -21.74 -31.83 1.84
CA VAL A 92 -20.80 -31.00 2.59
C VAL A 92 -21.52 -29.80 3.20
N PRO A 93 -21.02 -29.24 4.32
CA PRO A 93 -21.53 -27.98 4.82
C PRO A 93 -21.43 -26.87 3.76
N THR A 94 -22.37 -25.93 3.81
CA THR A 94 -22.23 -24.67 3.06
C THR A 94 -20.90 -24.01 3.42
N ASP A 95 -20.25 -23.34 2.46
CA ASP A 95 -18.91 -22.73 2.58
C ASP A 95 -17.71 -23.70 2.59
N SER A 96 -17.94 -24.99 2.34
CA SER A 96 -16.86 -25.98 2.23
C SER A 96 -15.95 -25.73 1.04
N VAL A 97 -14.66 -26.10 1.21
CA VAL A 97 -13.64 -26.01 0.16
C VAL A 97 -13.50 -27.36 -0.54
N ILE A 98 -13.68 -27.37 -1.85
CA ILE A 98 -13.41 -28.51 -2.73
C ILE A 98 -11.97 -28.39 -3.22
N GLU A 99 -11.16 -29.36 -2.84
CA GLU A 99 -9.80 -29.51 -3.31
C GLU A 99 -9.78 -30.21 -4.67
N VAL A 100 -9.14 -29.60 -5.66
CA VAL A 100 -9.07 -30.14 -7.03
C VAL A 100 -7.64 -30.34 -7.48
N ARG A 101 -7.43 -31.43 -8.21
CA ARG A 101 -6.23 -31.63 -9.03
C ARG A 101 -6.59 -31.31 -10.47
N VAL A 102 -5.76 -30.50 -11.12
CA VAL A 102 -6.01 -30.07 -12.49
C VAL A 102 -4.87 -30.49 -13.40
N VAL A 103 -5.16 -30.58 -14.70
CA VAL A 103 -4.15 -30.83 -15.72
C VAL A 103 -3.19 -29.63 -15.74
N ALA A 104 -1.93 -29.90 -15.43
CA ALA A 104 -0.85 -28.97 -15.68
C ALA A 104 -0.77 -28.77 -17.20
N GLY A 105 -1.01 -27.53 -17.65
CA GLY A 105 -0.81 -27.20 -19.04
C GLY A 105 0.64 -27.46 -19.45
N SER A 106 0.83 -28.08 -20.60
CA SER A 106 2.12 -28.15 -21.27
C SER A 106 2.64 -26.78 -21.76
N GLY A 107 1.90 -25.70 -21.52
CA GLY A 107 2.15 -24.38 -22.05
C GLY A 107 3.16 -23.59 -21.24
N LEU A 108 4.21 -23.14 -21.91
CA LEU A 108 4.97 -21.99 -21.46
C LEU A 108 4.09 -20.74 -21.63
N ALA A 109 4.03 -19.89 -20.61
CA ALA A 109 3.45 -18.55 -20.68
C ALA A 109 4.57 -17.54 -20.96
N VAL A 110 4.31 -16.60 -21.86
CA VAL A 110 5.23 -15.49 -22.13
C VAL A 110 5.01 -14.43 -21.06
N VAL A 111 6.08 -14.03 -20.38
CA VAL A 111 6.04 -12.97 -19.38
C VAL A 111 5.74 -11.63 -20.08
N PRO A 112 4.64 -10.93 -19.73
CA PRO A 112 4.30 -9.64 -20.31
C PRO A 112 5.29 -8.56 -19.85
N ASP A 113 5.34 -7.46 -20.59
CA ASP A 113 6.02 -6.25 -20.16
C ASP A 113 5.12 -5.44 -19.21
N LEU A 114 5.62 -5.24 -18.00
CA LEU A 114 4.96 -4.57 -16.88
C LEU A 114 5.68 -3.28 -16.48
N LEU A 115 6.81 -2.95 -17.10
CA LEU A 115 7.57 -1.74 -16.79
C LEU A 115 6.72 -0.48 -17.03
N GLY A 116 6.77 0.45 -16.09
CA GLY A 116 6.01 1.70 -16.14
C GLY A 116 4.49 1.55 -15.88
N THR A 117 3.99 0.33 -15.65
CA THR A 117 2.58 0.11 -15.28
C THR A 117 2.37 0.17 -13.76
N THR A 118 1.11 0.31 -13.34
CA THR A 118 0.72 0.23 -11.93
C THR A 118 0.58 -1.22 -11.49
N GLU A 119 0.67 -1.48 -10.18
CA GLU A 119 0.50 -2.82 -9.60
C GLU A 119 -0.84 -3.49 -10.01
N GLU A 120 -1.92 -2.71 -10.03
CA GLU A 120 -3.26 -3.19 -10.40
C GLU A 120 -3.31 -3.66 -11.85
N GLU A 121 -2.73 -2.89 -12.77
CA GLU A 121 -2.69 -3.20 -14.19
C GLU A 121 -1.76 -4.39 -14.45
N ALA A 122 -0.62 -4.43 -13.76
CA ALA A 122 0.30 -5.56 -13.81
C ALA A 122 -0.35 -6.86 -13.32
N THR A 123 -1.13 -6.79 -12.24
CA THR A 123 -1.87 -7.95 -11.72
C THR A 123 -2.89 -8.47 -12.74
N LYS A 124 -3.59 -7.58 -13.46
CA LYS A 124 -4.52 -7.97 -14.53
C LYS A 124 -3.78 -8.64 -15.70
N ARG A 125 -2.66 -8.08 -16.13
CA ARG A 125 -1.83 -8.62 -17.23
C ARG A 125 -1.19 -9.96 -16.88
N LEU A 126 -0.75 -10.14 -15.64
CA LEU A 126 -0.24 -11.42 -15.16
C LEU A 126 -1.34 -12.48 -15.16
N ARG A 127 -2.54 -12.14 -14.66
CA ARG A 127 -3.69 -13.06 -14.68
C ARG A 127 -4.11 -13.43 -16.10
N SER A 128 -4.14 -12.48 -17.04
CA SER A 128 -4.47 -12.78 -18.44
C SER A 128 -3.41 -13.65 -19.12
N ALA A 129 -2.14 -13.53 -18.71
CA ALA A 129 -1.04 -14.38 -19.14
C ALA A 129 -0.96 -15.73 -18.38
N ASN A 130 -1.94 -16.05 -17.51
CA ASN A 130 -1.95 -17.22 -16.63
C ASN A 130 -0.72 -17.33 -15.70
N LEU A 131 -0.14 -16.18 -15.34
CA LEU A 131 0.96 -16.01 -14.40
C LEU A 131 0.45 -15.50 -13.04
N ARG A 132 1.25 -15.67 -11.99
CA ARG A 132 0.93 -15.22 -10.64
C ARG A 132 1.80 -14.03 -10.26
N LEU A 133 1.26 -13.14 -9.44
CA LEU A 133 2.05 -12.13 -8.76
C LEU A 133 2.94 -12.81 -7.72
N GLY A 134 4.24 -12.54 -7.78
CA GLY A 134 5.26 -13.03 -6.84
C GLY A 134 5.51 -12.04 -5.71
N GLN A 135 6.78 -11.85 -5.37
CA GLN A 135 7.21 -10.88 -4.38
C GLN A 135 7.12 -9.46 -4.94
N VAL A 136 6.56 -8.54 -4.15
CA VAL A 136 6.55 -7.11 -4.45
C VAL A 136 7.53 -6.42 -3.51
N ILE A 137 8.54 -5.77 -4.10
CA ILE A 137 9.58 -5.03 -3.38
C ILE A 137 9.43 -3.56 -3.74
N SER A 138 9.63 -2.67 -2.78
CA SER A 138 9.60 -1.23 -3.01
C SER A 138 11.02 -0.67 -3.01
N ALA A 139 11.36 0.17 -3.98
CA ALA A 139 12.66 0.81 -4.08
C ALA A 139 12.53 2.28 -4.52
N TRP A 140 13.47 3.12 -4.09
CA TRP A 140 13.52 4.53 -4.48
C TRP A 140 14.06 4.66 -5.92
N SER A 141 13.45 5.54 -6.72
CA SER A 141 13.88 5.85 -8.08
C SER A 141 13.60 7.30 -8.42
N ALA A 142 14.64 8.01 -8.87
CA ALA A 142 14.52 9.41 -9.29
C ALA A 142 13.86 9.56 -10.68
N GLU A 143 13.88 8.50 -11.50
CA GLU A 143 13.40 8.52 -12.89
C GLU A 143 11.94 8.09 -13.03
N ALA A 144 11.43 7.29 -12.07
CA ALA A 144 10.11 6.68 -12.16
C ALA A 144 9.15 7.23 -11.09
N PRO A 145 7.91 7.60 -11.47
CA PRO A 145 6.93 8.12 -10.52
C PRO A 145 6.56 7.06 -9.48
N SER A 146 6.14 7.50 -8.29
CA SER A 146 5.71 6.58 -7.23
C SER A 146 4.54 5.70 -7.70
N GLY A 147 4.58 4.43 -7.33
CA GLY A 147 3.57 3.43 -7.71
C GLY A 147 3.74 2.83 -9.11
N SER A 148 4.78 3.21 -9.86
CA SER A 148 5.13 2.56 -11.13
C SER A 148 6.12 1.41 -10.93
N ILE A 149 6.00 0.37 -11.75
CA ILE A 149 6.93 -0.77 -11.73
C ILE A 149 8.21 -0.38 -12.47
N ILE A 150 9.34 -0.49 -11.78
CA ILE A 150 10.68 -0.16 -12.30
C ILE A 150 11.47 -1.40 -12.70
N GLN A 151 11.10 -2.56 -12.17
CA GLN A 151 11.76 -3.81 -12.49
C GLN A 151 10.79 -4.98 -12.35
N GLN A 152 10.98 -6.00 -13.17
CA GLN A 152 10.28 -7.27 -13.08
C GLN A 152 11.27 -8.43 -13.19
N ASN A 153 10.98 -9.52 -12.50
CA ASN A 153 11.71 -10.77 -12.61
C ASN A 153 10.70 -11.93 -12.59
N PRO A 154 10.58 -12.74 -13.65
CA PRO A 154 11.43 -12.83 -14.83
C PRO A 154 11.27 -11.68 -15.83
N ARG A 155 12.27 -11.50 -16.72
CA ARG A 155 12.27 -10.46 -17.76
C ARG A 155 11.11 -10.63 -18.75
N ALA A 156 10.63 -9.52 -19.29
CA ALA A 156 9.61 -9.53 -20.33
C ALA A 156 10.03 -10.37 -21.55
N GLY A 157 9.06 -11.05 -22.18
CA GLY A 157 9.28 -11.93 -23.32
C GLY A 157 9.88 -13.31 -22.99
N LEU A 158 10.27 -13.56 -21.73
CA LEU A 158 10.71 -14.89 -21.31
C LEU A 158 9.53 -15.87 -21.27
N GLN A 159 9.77 -17.10 -21.72
CA GLN A 159 8.80 -18.19 -21.60
C GLN A 159 9.02 -18.92 -20.27
N VAL A 160 8.01 -18.91 -19.41
CA VAL A 160 8.03 -19.57 -18.10
C VAL A 160 6.87 -20.55 -17.98
N ALA A 161 6.91 -21.44 -16.99
CA ALA A 161 5.80 -22.35 -16.77
C ALA A 161 4.52 -21.57 -16.46
N ASN A 162 3.40 -22.03 -16.98
CA ASN A 162 2.10 -21.49 -16.60
C ASN A 162 1.90 -21.54 -15.07
N GLY A 163 1.48 -20.42 -14.48
CA GLY A 163 1.36 -20.26 -13.03
C GLY A 163 2.66 -19.90 -12.30
N SER A 164 3.78 -19.70 -13.01
CA SER A 164 4.98 -19.12 -12.41
C SER A 164 4.70 -17.74 -11.82
N SER A 165 5.38 -17.44 -10.71
CA SER A 165 5.36 -16.15 -10.05
C SER A 165 6.29 -15.16 -10.74
N VAL A 166 5.85 -13.91 -10.85
CA VAL A 166 6.65 -12.78 -11.35
C VAL A 166 6.80 -11.77 -10.21
N ASP A 167 8.04 -11.57 -9.78
CA ASP A 167 8.43 -10.60 -8.78
C ASP A 167 8.52 -9.21 -9.40
N LEU A 168 8.06 -8.20 -8.67
CA LEU A 168 7.99 -6.81 -9.12
C LEU A 168 8.73 -5.90 -8.16
N VAL A 169 9.38 -4.87 -8.70
CA VAL A 169 9.92 -3.76 -7.93
C VAL A 169 9.14 -2.49 -8.28
N ILE A 170 8.54 -1.86 -7.27
CA ILE A 170 7.74 -0.65 -7.40
C ILE A 170 8.55 0.56 -6.94
N SER A 171 8.49 1.64 -7.72
CA SER A 171 9.07 2.93 -7.36
C SER A 171 8.33 3.56 -6.19
N LEU A 172 9.07 3.98 -5.17
CA LEU A 172 8.60 4.88 -4.11
C LEU A 172 8.71 6.36 -4.50
N GLY A 173 9.20 6.66 -5.71
CA GLY A 173 9.59 8.00 -6.14
C GLY A 173 11.03 8.34 -5.75
N PRO A 174 11.44 9.60 -5.90
CA PRO A 174 12.80 10.03 -5.54
C PRO A 174 13.05 9.81 -4.05
N GLU A 175 14.26 9.36 -3.72
CA GLU A 175 14.68 9.17 -2.34
C GLU A 175 14.48 10.48 -1.57
N PRO A 176 13.79 10.46 -0.40
CA PRO A 176 13.69 11.63 0.43
C PRO A 176 15.10 11.98 0.89
N SER A 177 15.68 13.00 0.26
CA SER A 177 16.91 13.59 0.77
C SER A 177 16.67 13.93 2.24
N PRO A 178 17.56 13.55 3.18
CA PRO A 178 17.42 13.85 4.61
C PRO A 178 17.44 15.35 4.94
N SER A 179 17.22 16.23 3.97
CA SER A 179 17.40 17.67 4.05
C SER A 179 16.12 18.51 4.06
N ALA A 180 14.92 17.91 4.13
CA ALA A 180 13.65 18.66 4.13
C ALA A 180 12.74 18.43 5.36
N SER A 181 13.28 17.84 6.44
CA SER A 181 12.68 17.92 7.77
C SER A 181 13.70 18.49 8.74
N SER A 182 13.35 19.62 9.37
CA SER A 182 14.14 20.39 10.35
C SER A 182 15.29 21.26 9.80
N SER A 183 14.93 22.32 9.10
CA SER A 183 15.59 23.61 9.33
C SER A 183 14.54 24.68 9.61
N SER A 184 14.09 24.72 10.86
CA SER A 184 13.99 26.03 11.51
C SER A 184 15.34 26.72 11.27
N PRO A 185 15.39 28.00 10.86
CA PRO A 185 16.67 28.65 10.58
C PRO A 185 17.55 28.43 11.81
N GLY A 186 18.76 27.90 11.58
CA GLY A 186 19.70 27.63 12.65
C GLY A 186 19.76 28.84 13.56
N ALA A 187 19.27 28.66 14.79
CA ALA A 187 19.60 29.55 15.87
C ALA A 187 21.08 29.32 16.10
N ALA A 188 21.92 30.10 15.40
CA ALA A 188 23.31 30.22 15.78
C ALA A 188 23.29 30.54 17.28
N ASP A 189 24.00 29.74 18.07
CA ASP A 189 24.19 30.04 19.47
C ASP A 189 24.91 31.38 19.54
N THR A 190 24.18 32.41 19.93
CA THR A 190 24.69 33.76 19.98
C THR A 190 25.18 34.02 21.40
N ALA A 191 26.45 34.41 21.53
CA ALA A 191 27.00 34.78 22.82
C ALA A 191 26.33 36.07 23.31
N VAL A 192 25.85 36.07 24.56
CA VAL A 192 25.31 37.29 25.18
C VAL A 192 26.43 38.33 25.29
N PRO A 193 26.30 39.50 24.64
CA PRO A 193 27.33 40.54 24.69
C PRO A 193 27.41 41.18 26.08
N ILE A 194 28.56 41.74 26.42
CA ILE A 194 28.74 42.49 27.66
C ILE A 194 28.06 43.85 27.48
N LEU A 195 26.94 44.07 28.18
CA LEU A 195 26.17 45.32 28.12
C LEU A 195 26.31 46.17 29.40
N ARG A 196 27.15 45.73 30.34
CA ARG A 196 27.37 46.45 31.61
C ARG A 196 27.98 47.83 31.32
N CYS A 197 27.53 48.84 32.07
CA CYS A 197 27.95 50.24 31.92
C CYS A 197 27.45 50.94 30.63
N LEU A 198 26.61 50.31 29.80
CA LEU A 198 25.95 50.95 28.65
C LEU A 198 24.56 51.50 29.05
N PRO A 199 24.06 52.57 28.41
CA PRO A 199 22.68 53.00 28.57
C PRO A 199 21.71 51.96 27.98
N VAL A 200 20.55 51.78 28.62
CA VAL A 200 19.53 50.79 28.18
C VAL A 200 19.13 50.99 26.71
N SER A 201 19.08 52.23 26.22
CA SER A 201 18.79 52.56 24.82
C SER A 201 19.82 52.03 23.81
N GLU A 202 21.08 51.89 24.21
CA GLU A 202 22.15 51.35 23.36
C GLU A 202 22.25 49.83 23.53
N ALA A 203 22.10 49.34 24.76
CA ALA A 203 22.05 47.91 25.08
C ALA A 203 20.95 47.17 24.30
N THR A 204 19.76 47.78 24.17
CA THR A 204 18.65 47.23 23.38
C THR A 204 18.95 47.16 21.89
N GLN A 205 19.65 48.14 21.33
CA GLN A 205 20.09 48.12 19.93
C GLN A 205 21.12 47.02 19.68
N VAL A 206 22.06 46.83 20.61
CA VAL A 206 23.07 45.76 20.53
C VAL A 206 22.39 44.39 20.60
N LEU A 207 21.43 44.18 21.51
CA LEU A 207 20.67 42.93 21.59
C LEU A 207 19.87 42.64 20.32
N ALA A 208 19.19 43.67 19.77
CA ALA A 208 18.44 43.55 18.53
C ALA A 208 19.33 43.23 17.33
N ALA A 209 20.52 43.84 17.24
CA ALA A 209 21.51 43.56 16.19
C ALA A 209 22.06 42.13 16.28
N VAL A 210 22.11 41.57 17.48
CA VAL A 210 22.60 40.23 17.81
C VAL A 210 21.48 39.18 17.74
N GLY A 211 20.23 39.60 17.49
CA GLY A 211 19.07 38.72 17.33
C GLY A 211 18.51 38.16 18.63
N LEU A 212 18.73 38.85 19.75
CA LEU A 212 18.20 38.51 21.08
C LEU A 212 16.97 39.39 21.40
N ILE A 213 16.00 38.81 22.11
CA ILE A 213 14.75 39.49 22.45
C ILE A 213 14.87 40.03 23.87
N LEU A 214 14.49 41.29 24.09
CA LEU A 214 14.43 41.83 25.45
C LEU A 214 13.16 41.34 26.16
N ASP A 215 13.29 40.91 27.41
CA ASP A 215 12.12 40.57 28.23
C ASP A 215 11.19 41.80 28.38
N PRO A 216 9.85 41.65 28.26
CA PRO A 216 8.90 42.75 28.44
C PRO A 216 9.03 43.45 29.80
N THR A 217 9.53 42.78 30.83
CA THR A 217 9.77 43.36 32.15
C THR A 217 10.90 44.40 32.14
N SER A 218 11.95 44.19 31.34
CA SER A 218 13.07 45.12 31.16
C SER A 218 12.77 46.22 30.13
N SER A 219 11.71 46.07 29.34
CA SER A 219 11.24 47.07 28.37
C SER A 219 10.63 48.31 29.04
N SER A 220 10.25 48.18 30.31
CA SER A 220 9.70 49.27 31.12
C SER A 220 10.77 50.11 31.84
N LEU A 221 12.06 49.78 31.64
CA LEU A 221 13.18 50.51 32.25
C LEU A 221 13.44 51.83 31.51
N ASN A 222 13.98 52.81 32.22
CA ASN A 222 14.20 54.14 31.69
C ASN A 222 15.39 54.14 30.71
N PRO A 223 15.26 54.65 29.46
CA PRO A 223 16.28 54.52 28.41
C PRO A 223 17.63 55.18 28.70
N THR A 224 17.69 56.09 29.68
CA THR A 224 18.90 56.78 30.14
C THR A 224 19.56 56.13 31.36
N GLU A 225 18.98 55.05 31.91
CA GLU A 225 19.62 54.31 33.00
C GLU A 225 20.75 53.41 32.49
N ILE A 226 21.66 53.09 33.40
CA ILE A 226 22.83 52.27 33.11
C ILE A 226 22.53 50.82 33.46
N VAL A 227 22.90 49.90 32.58
CA VAL A 227 22.81 48.45 32.80
C VAL A 227 23.83 48.00 33.85
N ASP A 228 23.35 47.38 34.92
CA ASP A 228 24.18 46.82 36.00
C ASP A 228 24.37 45.31 35.81
N LEU A 229 23.26 44.58 35.61
CA LEU A 229 23.27 43.13 35.46
C LEU A 229 22.44 42.68 34.24
N ILE A 230 22.90 41.59 33.62
CA ILE A 230 22.25 40.92 32.50
C ILE A 230 22.08 39.44 32.82
N ALA A 231 20.89 38.91 32.54
CA ALA A 231 20.55 37.51 32.75
C ALA A 231 19.97 36.93 31.45
N PRO A 232 20.55 35.84 30.90
CA PRO A 232 21.75 35.13 31.37
C PRO A 232 23.04 35.97 31.28
N ALA A 233 24.05 35.59 32.06
CA ALA A 233 25.30 36.34 32.18
C ALA A 233 26.00 36.52 30.83
N ALA A 234 26.73 37.63 30.68
CA ALA A 234 27.50 37.89 29.47
C ALA A 234 28.49 36.76 29.17
N GLY A 235 28.60 36.37 27.91
CA GLY A 235 29.43 35.26 27.44
C GLY A 235 28.74 33.89 27.45
N VAL A 236 27.53 33.77 27.99
CA VAL A 236 26.74 32.54 27.87
C VAL A 236 26.21 32.42 26.44
N LEU A 237 26.34 31.22 25.86
CA LEU A 237 25.76 30.89 24.56
C LEU A 237 24.27 30.63 24.73
N VAL A 238 23.45 31.42 24.04
CA VAL A 238 22.00 31.25 24.03
C VAL A 238 21.49 31.09 22.59
N PRO A 239 20.42 30.31 22.38
CA PRO A 239 19.78 30.24 21.07
C PRO A 239 19.35 31.63 20.61
N SER A 240 19.58 31.99 19.35
CA SER A 240 19.02 33.22 18.77
C SER A 240 17.51 33.31 19.00
N GLY A 241 17.02 34.48 19.38
CA GLY A 241 15.63 34.69 19.77
C GLY A 241 15.33 34.42 21.25
N SER A 242 16.33 34.08 22.06
CA SER A 242 16.16 33.96 23.52
C SER A 242 15.85 35.30 24.17
N SER A 243 15.01 35.27 25.20
CA SER A 243 14.67 36.43 26.03
C SER A 243 15.80 36.73 27.03
N VAL A 244 16.26 37.99 27.06
CA VAL A 244 17.30 38.46 27.98
C VAL A 244 16.71 39.51 28.91
N GLN A 245 16.97 39.35 30.20
CA GLN A 245 16.59 40.30 31.24
C GLN A 245 17.75 41.22 31.57
N ILE A 246 17.44 42.51 31.69
CA ILE A 246 18.35 43.57 32.10
C ILE A 246 17.86 44.15 33.42
N VAL A 247 18.80 44.39 34.34
CA VAL A 247 18.59 45.16 35.56
C VAL A 247 19.40 46.45 35.44
N SER A 248 18.71 47.60 35.53
CA SER A 248 19.33 48.93 35.47
C SER A 248 19.40 49.57 36.85
N THR A 249 20.39 50.44 37.04
CA THR A 249 20.52 51.29 38.23
C THR A 249 20.46 52.75 37.83
N SER A 250 19.75 53.56 38.62
CA SER A 250 19.58 54.99 38.34
C SER A 250 20.91 55.74 38.40
N PRO A 251 21.20 56.67 37.46
CA PRO A 251 22.48 57.36 37.36
C PRO A 251 22.79 58.32 38.51
N PHE A 252 21.84 58.56 39.42
CA PHE A 252 22.01 59.43 40.59
C PHE A 252 22.48 58.71 41.87
N GLY A 253 22.73 57.39 41.80
CA GLY A 253 23.30 56.59 42.89
C GLY A 253 24.81 56.43 42.82
N THR A 254 25.41 55.85 43.87
CA THR A 254 26.83 55.50 43.97
C THR A 254 27.36 54.87 42.67
N PRO A 255 28.51 55.32 42.14
CA PRO A 255 29.06 54.79 40.90
C PRO A 255 29.27 53.29 41.01
N LEU A 256 28.81 52.54 40.00
CA LEU A 256 29.04 51.11 39.92
C LEU A 256 30.55 50.84 39.89
N ALA A 257 31.03 50.05 40.86
CA ALA A 257 32.45 49.75 40.99
C ALA A 257 32.96 49.06 39.70
N GLY A 258 33.93 49.69 39.04
CA GLY A 258 34.60 49.17 37.85
C GLY A 258 34.01 49.57 36.50
N CYS A 259 33.07 50.52 36.44
CA CYS A 259 32.78 51.26 35.20
C CYS A 259 33.75 52.46 35.09
N PRO A 260 34.29 52.78 33.90
CA PRO A 260 35.15 53.94 33.70
C PRO A 260 34.41 55.28 33.92
#